data_AF-L0NL22-F1
#
_entry.id   AF-L0NL22-F1
#
_cell.length_a   1.000
_cell.length_b   1.000
_cell.length_c   1.000
_cell.angle_alpha   90.00
_cell.angle_beta   90.00
_cell.angle_gamma   90.00
#
_symmetry.space_group_name_H-M   'P 1'
#
loop_
_entity.id
_entity.type
_entity.pdbx_description
1 polymer ?
#
loop_
_entity_poly.entity_id
_entity_poly.type
_entity_poly.pdbx_seq_one_letter_code
_entity_poly.pdbx_strand_id
1 'polypeptide(L)' 'MPTKTVRNPVGPDQLSMLQKVFDQACVEHNISKSSPDGEALALILVHSMQKGLSEQEKLESLAHILAESRGT' A
#
# COMPACT_ATOMS: atom_id res chain seq x y z
N MET A 1 -20.32 10.00 -21.14
CA MET A 1 -18.92 9.89 -20.67
C MET A 1 -18.90 8.87 -19.54
N PRO A 2 -18.17 7.75 -19.64
CA PRO A 2 -18.14 6.80 -18.53
C PRO A 2 -17.32 7.41 -17.40
N THR A 3 -18.01 7.89 -16.36
CA THR A 3 -17.40 8.21 -15.08
C THR A 3 -16.71 6.94 -14.60
N LYS A 4 -15.38 6.93 -14.65
CA LYS A 4 -14.54 5.90 -14.02
C LYS A 4 -14.81 5.99 -12.53
N THR A 5 -15.87 5.33 -12.08
CA THR A 5 -16.27 5.23 -10.69
C THR A 5 -15.07 4.65 -9.97
N VAL A 6 -14.39 5.48 -9.18
CA VAL A 6 -13.47 4.99 -8.16
C VAL A 6 -14.34 4.12 -7.26
N ARG A 7 -14.26 2.80 -7.45
CA ARG A 7 -15.23 1.83 -6.91
C ARG A 7 -15.29 1.86 -5.38
N ASN A 8 -14.22 2.33 -4.72
CA ASN A 8 -14.15 2.65 -3.31
C ASN A 8 -13.17 3.82 -3.11
N PRO A 9 -13.64 5.06 -2.82
CA PRO A 9 -12.73 6.14 -2.48
C PRO A 9 -12.00 5.80 -1.17
N VAL A 10 -10.67 5.81 -1.22
CA VAL A 10 -9.84 5.65 -0.01
C VAL A 10 -10.03 6.90 0.83
N GLY A 11 -10.62 6.74 2.02
CA GLY A 11 -10.82 7.85 2.95
C GLY A 11 -9.49 8.37 3.52
N PRO A 12 -9.47 9.58 4.10
CA PRO A 12 -8.27 10.15 4.71
C PRO A 12 -7.71 9.29 5.85
N ASP A 13 -8.58 8.62 6.60
CA ASP A 13 -8.20 7.68 7.66
C ASP A 13 -7.49 6.44 7.08
N GLN A 14 -8.07 5.88 6.02
CA GLN A 14 -7.50 4.75 5.28
C GLN A 14 -6.17 5.10 4.64
N LEU A 15 -6.04 6.31 4.07
CA LEU A 15 -4.81 6.79 3.47
C LEU A 15 -3.71 6.99 4.53
N SER A 16 -4.08 7.49 5.72
CA SER A 16 -3.16 7.63 6.86
C SER A 16 -2.66 6.28 7.36
N MET A 17 -3.55 5.28 7.42
CA MET A 17 -3.20 3.91 7.79
C MET A 17 -2.26 3.29 6.75
N LEU A 18 -2.59 3.42 5.47
CA LEU A 18 -1.77 2.92 4.38
C LEU A 18 -0.39 3.56 4.35
N GLN A 19 -0.31 4.86 4.62
CA GLN A 19 0.95 5.58 4.72
C GLN A 19 1.81 5.07 5.89
N LYS A 20 1.22 4.81 7.06
CA LYS A 20 1.94 4.22 8.20
C LYS A 20 2.49 2.82 7.89
N VAL A 21 1.65 1.97 7.29
CA VAL A 21 2.04 0.60 6.91
C VAL A 21 3.15 0.62 5.86
N PHE A 22 3.01 1.47 4.86
CA PHE A 22 4.02 1.67 3.82
C PHE A 22 5.35 2.19 4.41
N ASP A 23 5.28 3.16 5.30
CA ASP A 23 6.44 3.75 5.98
C ASP A 23 7.20 2.69 6.77
N GLN A 24 6.49 1.90 7.58
CA GLN A 24 7.08 0.80 8.36
C GLN A 24 7.74 -0.24 7.46
N ALA A 25 7.04 -0.73 6.42
CA ALA A 25 7.62 -1.69 5.50
C ALA A 25 8.85 -1.14 4.78
N CYS A 26 8.86 0.14 4.41
CA CYS A 26 10.03 0.78 3.83
C CYS A 26 11.20 0.85 4.81
N VAL A 27 10.96 1.20 6.07
CA VAL A 27 12.00 1.28 7.11
C VAL A 27 12.55 -0.10 7.44
N GLU A 28 11.68 -1.11 7.61
CA GLU A 28 12.10 -2.48 7.96
C GLU A 28 12.93 -3.12 6.85
N HIS A 29 12.52 -2.96 5.60
CA HIS A 29 13.17 -3.58 4.45
C HIS A 29 14.20 -2.68 3.75
N ASN A 30 14.51 -1.50 4.34
CA ASN A 30 15.39 -0.48 3.73
C ASN A 30 14.98 -0.10 2.29
N ILE A 31 13.68 -0.16 1.97
CA ILE A 31 13.15 0.24 0.67
C ILE A 31 13.08 1.76 0.63
N SER A 32 13.74 2.35 -0.36
CA SER A 32 13.58 3.78 -0.63
C SER A 32 12.18 4.05 -1.17
N LYS A 33 11.45 4.96 -0.53
CA LYS A 33 10.09 5.37 -0.94
C LYS A 33 10.05 5.95 -2.36
N SER A 34 11.17 6.48 -2.84
CA SER A 34 11.36 7.02 -4.19
C SER A 34 11.92 6.00 -5.18
N SER A 35 12.17 4.76 -4.75
CA SER A 35 12.58 3.68 -5.63
C SER A 35 11.36 3.11 -6.36
N PRO A 36 11.56 2.48 -7.54
CA PRO A 36 10.50 1.77 -8.26
C PRO A 36 9.80 0.72 -7.38
N ASP A 37 10.50 0.12 -6.42
CA ASP A 37 9.92 -0.82 -5.46
C ASP A 37 8.96 -0.17 -4.46
N GLY A 38 9.33 0.98 -3.91
CA GLY A 38 8.45 1.76 -3.04
C GLY A 38 7.20 2.22 -3.79
N GLU A 39 7.37 2.71 -5.02
CA GLU A 39 6.25 3.17 -5.84
C GLU A 39 5.27 2.03 -6.17
N ALA A 40 5.79 0.86 -6.54
CA ALA A 40 4.98 -0.31 -6.81
C ALA A 40 4.28 -0.86 -5.56
N LEU A 41 4.95 -0.85 -4.40
CA LEU A 41 4.38 -1.30 -3.13
C LEU A 41 3.24 -0.39 -2.69
N ALA A 42 3.40 0.95 -2.81
CA ALA A 42 2.34 1.92 -2.56
C ALA A 42 1.13 1.69 -3.49
N LEU A 43 1.37 1.48 -4.79
CA LEU A 43 0.30 1.18 -5.75
C LEU A 43 -0.47 -0.08 -5.39
N ILE A 44 0.21 -1.17 -5.01
CA ILE A 44 -0.44 -2.44 -4.65
C ILE A 44 -1.25 -2.30 -3.36
N LEU A 45 -0.73 -1.59 -2.35
CA LEU A 45 -1.45 -1.31 -1.11
C LEU A 45 -2.74 -0.52 -1.39
N VAL A 46 -2.64 0.54 -2.20
CA VAL A 46 -3.80 1.39 -2.53
C VAL A 46 -4.84 0.59 -3.30
N HIS A 47 -4.39 -0.23 -4.26
CA HIS A 47 -5.28 -1.06 -5.05
C HIS A 47 -5.96 -2.14 -4.21
N SER A 48 -5.26 -2.67 -3.19
CA SER A 48 -5.83 -3.61 -2.21
C SER A 48 -6.91 -2.94 -1.35
N MET A 49 -6.66 -1.72 -0.86
CA MET A 49 -7.68 -0.94 -0.15
C MET A 49 -8.91 -0.64 -1.01
N GLN A 50 -8.70 -0.23 -2.26
CA GLN A 50 -9.78 0.03 -3.22
C GLN A 50 -10.60 -1.22 -3.55
N LYS A 51 -10.04 -2.42 -3.36
CA LYS A 51 -10.76 -3.69 -3.50
C LYS A 51 -11.57 -4.08 -2.24
N GLY A 52 -11.51 -3.29 -1.17
CA GLY A 52 -12.24 -3.51 0.08
C GLY A 52 -11.38 -4.05 1.22
N LEU A 53 -10.07 -4.19 1.03
CA LEU A 53 -9.14 -4.65 2.07
C LEU A 53 -8.84 -3.48 3.02
N SER A 54 -9.63 -3.40 4.10
CA SER A 54 -9.60 -2.30 5.06
C SER A 54 -8.95 -2.68 6.40
N GLU A 55 -8.48 -3.92 6.52
CA GLU A 55 -7.86 -4.45 7.72
C GLU A 55 -6.38 -4.05 7.76
N GLN A 56 -5.98 -3.37 8.83
CA GLN A 56 -4.61 -2.94 9.06
C GLN A 56 -3.63 -4.11 8.98
N GLU A 57 -3.88 -5.20 9.72
CA GLU A 57 -3.03 -6.39 9.74
C GLU A 57 -2.83 -7.02 8.35
N LYS A 58 -3.86 -6.98 7.48
CA LYS A 58 -3.74 -7.51 6.12
C LYS A 58 -2.92 -6.60 5.22
N LEU A 59 -3.03 -5.28 5.39
CA LEU A 59 -2.18 -4.32 4.70
C LEU A 59 -0.73 -4.43 5.17
N GLU A 60 -0.50 -4.62 6.47
CA GLU A 60 0.82 -4.85 7.06
C GLU A 60 1.44 -6.13 6.52
N SER A 61 0.70 -7.24 6.55
CA SER A 61 1.14 -8.50 5.98
C SER A 61 1.46 -8.36 4.49
N LEU A 62 0.59 -7.68 3.73
CA LEU A 62 0.84 -7.43 2.30
C LEU A 62 2.09 -6.59 2.09
N ALA A 63 2.26 -5.50 2.84
CA ALA A 63 3.41 -4.62 2.72
C ALA A 63 4.70 -5.38 3.04
N HIS A 64 4.69 -6.21 4.08
CA HIS A 64 5.83 -7.02 4.49
C HIS A 64 6.19 -8.07 3.43
N ILE A 65 5.21 -8.84 2.94
CA ILE A 65 5.42 -9.85 1.88
C ILE A 65 5.93 -9.20 0.59
N LEU A 66 5.35 -8.06 0.21
CA LEU A 66 5.75 -7.33 -0.99
C LEU A 66 7.16 -6.76 -0.86
N ALA A 67 7.53 -6.31 0.34
CA ALA A 67 8.84 -5.75 0.63
C ALA A 67 9.91 -6.85 0.66
N GLU A 68 9.66 -7.98 1.32
CA GLU A 68 10.54 -9.15 1.32
C GLU A 68 10.81 -9.69 -0.09
N SER A 69 9.75 -9.82 -0.91
CA SER A 69 9.87 -10.35 -2.27
C SER A 69 10.65 -9.44 -3.23
N ARG A 70 10.97 -8.20 -2.82
CA ARG A 70 11.66 -7.19 -3.63
C ARG A 70 13.04 -6.83 -3.09
N GLY A 71 13.37 -7.25 -1.87
CA GLY A 71 14.66 -6.99 -1.21
C GLY A 71 15.75 -8.03 -1.48
N THR A 72 15.47 -9.08 -2.25
CA THR A 72 16.42 -10.14 -2.66
C THR A 72 16.98 -9.90 -4.05
#